data_AF-A0A398CEB4-F1
#
_entry.id   AF-A0A398CEB4-F1
#
_cell.length_a   1.000
_cell.length_b   1.000
_cell.length_c   1.000
_cell.angle_alpha   90.00
_cell.angle_beta   90.00
_cell.angle_gamma   90.00
#
_symmetry.space_group_name_H-M   'P 1'
#
loop_
_entity.id
_entity.type
_entity.pdbx_description
1 polymer ?
#
loop_
_entity_poly.entity_id
_entity_poly.type
_entity_poly.pdbx_seq_one_letter_code
_entity_poly.pdbx_strand_id
1 'polypeptide(L)'
;MIVCRMENYLWWLSVGDCMLFLLHPELLAWEQSMLNQRNFFEWIGNVNTFDLPVPCYSAGRRQLREGQHAIVMATDGFLDSEGCDVNVMKDWPLRLSGSARELERGVLAFLSRLHAARTKDSTTLLVWPVNNPHPGVMPGE
;
A
#
# COMPACT_ATOMS: atom_id res chain seq x y z
N MET A 1 10.53 1.50 -4.15
CA MET A 1 9.66 2.42 -3.36
C MET A 1 10.15 2.50 -1.93
N ILE A 2 10.13 3.70 -1.34
CA ILE A 2 10.49 3.97 0.06
C ILE A 2 9.30 4.65 0.74
N VAL A 3 8.95 4.19 1.94
CA VAL A 3 7.84 4.73 2.73
C VAL A 3 8.32 5.00 4.14
N CYS A 4 7.99 6.19 4.65
CA CYS A 4 8.35 6.62 5.99
C CYS A 4 7.13 7.23 6.67
N ARG A 5 6.87 6.86 7.92
CA ARG A 5 5.88 7.54 8.76
C ARG A 5 6.62 8.42 9.75
N MET A 6 6.26 9.71 9.78
CA MET A 6 6.70 10.66 10.79
C MET A 6 5.46 11.25 11.44
N GLU A 7 5.30 10.97 12.73
CA GLU A 7 4.12 11.38 13.52
C GLU A 7 2.79 10.96 12.83
N ASN A 8 1.96 11.92 12.47
CA ASN A 8 0.64 11.71 11.84
C ASN A 8 0.68 11.75 10.31
N TYR A 9 1.87 11.73 9.72
CA TYR A 9 2.03 11.85 8.28
C TYR A 9 2.79 10.65 7.72
N LEU A 10 2.27 10.12 6.62
CA LEU A 10 2.94 9.15 5.77
C LEU A 10 3.60 9.88 4.62
N TRP A 11 4.85 9.53 4.34
CA TRP A 11 5.69 10.07 3.28
C TRP A 11 6.15 8.93 2.39
N TRP A 12 6.20 9.17 1.08
CA TRP A 12 6.73 8.18 0.16
C TRP A 12 7.53 8.80 -0.97
N LEU A 13 8.43 7.98 -1.49
CA LEU A 13 9.10 8.16 -2.77
C LEU A 13 8.93 6.85 -3.55
N SER A 14 8.35 6.93 -4.73
CA SER A 14 8.08 5.80 -5.61
C SER A 14 8.83 5.98 -6.92
N VAL A 15 9.54 4.92 -7.29
CA VAL A 15 10.16 4.70 -8.59
C VAL A 15 9.67 3.32 -9.01
N GLY A 16 9.06 3.23 -10.18
CA GLY A 16 8.52 1.98 -10.72
C GLY A 16 7.03 1.76 -10.42
N ASP A 17 6.64 0.50 -10.33
CA ASP A 17 5.26 0.01 -10.32
C ASP A 17 4.83 -0.66 -9.00
N CYS A 18 5.67 -0.59 -7.96
CA CYS A 18 5.26 -0.94 -6.60
C CYS A 18 4.06 -0.08 -6.17
N MET A 19 3.18 -0.64 -5.35
CA MET A 19 1.96 0.02 -4.90
C MET A 19 1.99 0.30 -3.40
N LEU A 20 1.55 1.49 -3.02
CA LEU A 20 1.33 1.92 -1.65
C LEU A 20 -0.16 2.15 -1.42
N PHE A 21 -0.71 1.42 -0.44
CA PHE A 21 -2.06 1.62 0.05
C PHE A 21 -2.04 2.13 1.48
N LEU A 22 -2.95 3.06 1.77
CA LEU A 22 -3.31 3.51 3.10
C LEU A 22 -4.77 3.14 3.34
N LEU A 23 -4.98 2.00 3.98
CA LEU A 23 -6.30 1.45 4.20
C LEU A 23 -6.87 2.03 5.50
N HIS A 24 -7.99 2.73 5.39
CA HIS A 24 -8.77 3.30 6.49
C HIS A 24 -10.25 3.29 6.07
N PRO A 25 -11.22 3.03 6.97
CA PRO A 25 -12.64 3.00 6.60
C PRO A 25 -13.11 4.21 5.78
N GLU A 26 -12.72 5.43 6.17
CA GLU A 26 -13.05 6.63 5.38
C GLU A 26 -12.39 6.61 4.00
N LEU A 27 -11.08 6.37 3.92
CA LEU A 27 -10.36 6.39 2.63
C LEU A 27 -10.87 5.30 1.68
N LEU A 28 -11.34 4.18 2.22
CA LEU A 28 -11.96 3.11 1.47
C LEU A 28 -13.33 3.52 0.91
N ALA A 29 -14.14 4.21 1.71
CA ALA A 29 -15.46 4.70 1.29
C ALA A 29 -15.36 5.71 0.13
N TRP A 30 -14.26 6.45 0.04
CA TRP A 30 -14.00 7.43 -1.03
C TRP A 30 -13.07 6.92 -2.15
N GLU A 31 -12.71 5.63 -2.13
CA GLU A 31 -11.77 5.02 -3.09
C GLU A 31 -10.38 5.71 -3.16
N GLN A 32 -9.97 6.37 -2.06
CA GLN A 32 -8.70 7.11 -1.95
C GLN A 32 -7.60 6.33 -1.20
N SER A 33 -7.69 5.00 -1.22
CA SER A 33 -6.76 4.16 -0.47
C SER A 33 -5.41 3.94 -1.16
N MET A 34 -5.35 3.96 -2.49
CA MET A 34 -4.08 3.87 -3.24
C MET A 34 -3.42 5.26 -3.29
N LEU A 35 -2.16 5.35 -2.87
CA LEU A 35 -1.49 6.65 -2.68
C LEU A 35 -0.56 7.05 -3.84
N ASN A 36 -0.09 6.09 -4.63
CA ASN A 36 0.80 6.34 -5.76
C ASN A 36 0.24 5.75 -7.06
N GLN A 37 0.75 6.23 -8.18
CA GLN A 37 0.53 5.64 -9.49
C GLN A 37 1.68 4.67 -9.81
N ARG A 38 1.36 3.61 -10.55
CA ARG A 38 2.34 2.66 -11.09
C ARG A 38 2.98 3.25 -12.34
N ASN A 39 4.31 3.22 -12.42
CA ASN A 39 5.08 3.70 -13.57
C ASN A 39 6.01 2.60 -14.10
N PHE A 40 5.68 2.03 -15.26
CA PHE A 40 6.43 0.91 -15.85
C PHE A 40 7.77 1.30 -16.51
N PHE A 41 8.05 2.59 -16.65
CA PHE A 41 9.24 3.11 -17.32
C PHE A 41 10.22 3.77 -16.34
N GLU A 42 10.05 3.52 -15.05
CA GLU A 42 10.90 4.02 -13.96
C GLU A 42 11.57 2.83 -13.27
N TRP A 43 12.90 2.83 -13.16
CA TRP A 43 13.66 1.67 -12.69
C TRP A 43 14.88 2.08 -11.87
N ILE A 44 15.28 1.21 -10.94
CA ILE A 44 16.54 1.32 -10.18
C ILE A 44 17.39 0.10 -10.52
N GLY A 45 18.65 0.31 -10.89
CA GLY A 45 19.58 -0.78 -11.23
C GLY A 45 20.27 -0.53 -12.57
N ASN A 46 20.21 -1.51 -13.48
CA ASN A 46 20.93 -1.47 -14.76
C ASN A 46 20.54 -0.29 -15.66
N VAL A 47 19.24 0.01 -15.74
CA VAL A 47 18.73 1.30 -16.24
C VAL A 47 18.22 2.03 -15.02
N ASN A 48 18.86 3.15 -14.68
CA ASN A 48 18.54 3.88 -13.49
C ASN A 48 17.83 5.19 -13.84
N THR A 49 16.64 5.38 -13.30
CA THR A 49 15.88 6.63 -13.35
C THR A 49 16.73 7.84 -12.99
N PHE A 50 17.64 7.70 -12.03
CA PHE A 50 18.48 8.81 -11.57
C PHE A 50 19.64 9.16 -12.51
N ASP A 51 19.95 8.32 -13.50
CA ASP A 51 20.97 8.60 -14.52
C ASP A 51 20.40 9.40 -15.70
N LEU A 52 19.08 9.58 -15.77
CA LEU A 52 18.44 10.39 -16.80
C LEU A 52 18.76 11.88 -16.62
N PRO A 53 18.81 12.69 -17.70
CA PRO A 53 19.01 14.14 -17.60
C PRO A 53 17.97 14.84 -16.72
N VAL A 54 16.76 14.28 -16.68
CA VAL A 54 15.68 14.67 -15.77
C VAL A 54 15.11 13.40 -15.14
N PRO A 55 15.47 13.07 -13.90
CA PRO A 55 14.95 11.89 -13.21
C PRO A 55 13.43 11.97 -13.00
N CYS A 56 12.71 10.93 -13.40
CA CYS A 56 11.26 10.82 -13.23
C CYS A 56 10.92 9.89 -12.06
N TYR A 57 10.24 10.41 -11.05
CA TYR A 57 9.76 9.66 -9.90
C TYR A 57 8.56 10.37 -9.29
N SER A 58 7.76 9.67 -8.49
CA SER A 58 6.70 10.30 -7.71
C SER A 58 7.04 10.32 -6.24
N ALA A 59 6.65 11.40 -5.56
CA ALA A 59 6.77 11.51 -4.12
C ALA A 59 5.53 12.20 -3.58
N GLY A 60 5.20 11.92 -2.32
CA GLY A 60 4.01 12.51 -1.73
C GLY A 60 3.95 12.34 -0.24
N ARG A 61 2.89 12.94 0.31
CA ARG A 61 2.62 13.01 1.74
C ARG A 61 1.14 12.86 1.96
N ARG A 62 0.75 12.13 3.00
CA ARG A 62 -0.66 11.94 3.36
C ARG A 62 -0.79 11.99 4.88
N GLN A 63 -1.70 12.82 5.35
CA GLN A 63 -2.08 12.83 6.76
C GLN A 63 -2.96 11.61 7.06
N LEU A 64 -2.62 10.88 8.12
CA LEU A 64 -3.43 9.79 8.66
C LEU A 64 -4.77 10.33 9.17
N ARG A 65 -5.82 9.51 9.09
CA ARG A 65 -7.13 9.79 9.71
C ARG A 65 -7.11 9.36 11.17
N GLU A 66 -8.14 9.67 11.95
CA GLU A 66 -8.25 9.12 13.32
C GLU A 66 -8.57 7.63 13.27
N GLY A 67 -7.97 6.83 14.14
CA GLY A 67 -8.25 5.40 14.27
C GLY A 67 -7.27 4.48 13.51
N GLN A 68 -7.77 3.29 13.17
CA GLN A 68 -6.94 2.18 12.69
C GLN A 68 -6.67 2.26 11.19
N HIS A 69 -5.39 2.22 10.85
CA HIS A 69 -4.88 2.20 9.48
C HIS A 69 -4.09 0.92 9.24
N ALA A 70 -4.19 0.37 8.04
CA ALA A 70 -3.18 -0.55 7.52
C ALA A 70 -2.43 0.13 6.38
N ILE A 71 -1.14 0.42 6.58
CA ILE A 71 -0.25 0.84 5.50
C ILE A 71 0.23 -0.45 4.81
N VAL A 72 -0.05 -0.59 3.52
CA VAL A 72 0.33 -1.77 2.74
C VAL A 72 1.26 -1.35 1.62
N MET A 73 2.42 -1.98 1.52
CA MET A 73 3.27 -1.91 0.33
C MET A 73 3.22 -3.25 -0.37
N ALA A 74 3.10 -3.23 -1.69
CA ALA A 74 3.03 -4.43 -2.50
C ALA A 74 3.86 -4.30 -3.79
N THR A 75 4.51 -5.38 -4.21
CA THR A 75 4.88 -5.55 -5.61
C THR A 75 3.63 -5.91 -6.42
N ASP A 76 3.69 -5.77 -7.74
CA ASP A 76 2.53 -5.86 -8.61
C ASP A 76 2.20 -7.28 -9.11
N GLY A 77 3.06 -8.27 -8.82
CA GLY A 77 2.84 -9.65 -9.25
C GLY A 77 1.49 -10.25 -8.86
N PHE A 78 0.81 -9.76 -7.81
CA PHE A 78 -0.51 -10.25 -7.42
C PHE A 78 -1.62 -9.85 -8.42
N LEU A 79 -1.42 -8.78 -9.20
CA LEU A 79 -2.41 -8.25 -10.14
C LEU A 79 -2.66 -9.19 -11.32
N ASP A 80 -1.70 -10.06 -11.64
CA ASP A 80 -1.81 -11.06 -12.71
C ASP A 80 -2.72 -12.24 -12.32
N SER A 81 -3.19 -12.30 -11.07
CA SER A 81 -4.02 -13.38 -10.55
C SER A 81 -5.48 -12.98 -10.50
N GLU A 82 -6.33 -13.68 -11.25
CA GLU A 82 -7.79 -13.47 -11.21
C GLU A 82 -8.34 -13.56 -9.77
N GLY A 83 -9.19 -12.59 -9.41
CA GLY A 83 -9.80 -12.51 -8.08
C GLY A 83 -8.86 -12.11 -6.94
N CYS A 84 -7.62 -11.70 -7.25
CA CYS A 84 -6.68 -11.12 -6.30
C CYS A 84 -6.45 -9.65 -6.66
N ASP A 85 -7.31 -8.77 -6.15
CA ASP A 85 -7.19 -7.34 -6.31
C ASP A 85 -7.11 -6.63 -4.95
N VAL A 86 -7.04 -5.30 -4.96
CA VAL A 86 -7.04 -4.47 -3.76
C VAL A 86 -8.30 -4.68 -2.90
N ASN A 87 -9.41 -5.15 -3.48
CA ASN A 87 -10.65 -5.39 -2.74
C ASN A 87 -10.47 -6.46 -1.67
N VAL A 88 -9.60 -7.45 -1.91
CA VAL A 88 -9.28 -8.50 -0.93
C VAL A 88 -8.57 -7.94 0.32
N MET A 89 -7.96 -6.76 0.21
CA MET A 89 -7.25 -6.10 1.31
C MET A 89 -8.15 -5.13 2.09
N LYS A 90 -9.34 -4.77 1.59
CA LYS A 90 -10.21 -3.72 2.18
C LYS A 90 -10.61 -4.00 3.63
N ASP A 91 -10.74 -5.28 4.01
CA ASP A 91 -11.13 -5.67 5.37
C ASP A 91 -9.95 -5.71 6.36
N TRP A 92 -8.72 -5.50 5.90
CA TRP A 92 -7.53 -5.62 6.75
C TRP A 92 -7.54 -4.62 7.91
N PRO A 93 -7.93 -3.34 7.74
CA PRO A 93 -8.07 -2.41 8.87
C PRO A 93 -9.00 -2.95 9.97
N LEU A 94 -10.10 -3.61 9.60
CA LEU A 94 -11.03 -4.20 10.57
C LEU A 94 -10.38 -5.37 11.32
N ARG A 95 -9.56 -6.18 10.63
CA ARG A 95 -8.80 -7.29 11.23
C ARG A 95 -7.69 -6.81 12.18
N LEU A 96 -7.20 -5.58 12.02
CA LEU A 96 -6.23 -4.98 12.94
C LEU A 96 -6.80 -4.73 14.34
N SER A 97 -8.12 -4.52 14.44
CA SER A 97 -8.82 -4.30 15.71
C SER A 97 -8.83 -5.52 16.63
N GLY A 98 -8.58 -6.72 16.09
CA GLY A 98 -8.62 -7.98 16.84
C GLY A 98 -7.26 -8.38 17.40
N SER A 99 -6.27 -8.67 16.54
CA SER A 99 -4.91 -9.07 16.95
C SER A 99 -3.92 -9.11 15.78
N ALA A 100 -2.61 -8.99 16.07
CA ALA A 100 -1.54 -9.18 15.07
C ALA A 100 -1.61 -10.56 14.38
N ARG A 101 -2.05 -11.60 15.11
CA ARG A 101 -2.21 -12.96 14.58
C ARG A 101 -3.32 -13.07 13.52
N GLU A 102 -4.39 -12.28 13.64
CA GLU A 102 -5.48 -12.29 12.65
C GLU A 102 -5.06 -11.63 11.35
N LEU A 103 -4.29 -10.56 11.44
CA LEU A 103 -3.68 -9.93 10.28
C LEU A 103 -2.73 -10.90 9.57
N GLU A 104 -1.83 -11.54 10.32
CA GLU A 104 -0.89 -12.52 9.78
C GLU A 104 -1.62 -13.65 9.04
N ARG A 105 -2.69 -14.21 9.63
CA ARG A 105 -3.53 -15.20 8.96
C ARG A 105 -4.16 -14.66 7.67
N GLY A 106 -4.62 -13.41 7.67
CA GLY A 106 -5.16 -12.76 6.48
C GLY A 106 -4.13 -12.63 5.35
N VAL A 107 -2.92 -12.18 5.68
CA VAL A 107 -1.79 -12.08 4.74
C VAL A 107 -1.38 -13.45 4.21
N LEU A 108 -1.23 -14.44 5.08
CA LEU A 108 -0.88 -15.81 4.67
C LEU A 108 -1.96 -16.45 3.79
N ALA A 109 -3.24 -16.24 4.10
CA ALA A 109 -4.34 -16.70 3.26
C ALA A 109 -4.32 -16.04 1.88
N PHE A 110 -4.02 -14.74 1.80
CA PHE A 110 -3.87 -14.03 0.53
C PHE A 110 -2.70 -14.59 -0.29
N LEU A 111 -1.51 -14.72 0.30
CA LEU A 111 -0.35 -15.30 -0.38
C LEU A 111 -0.57 -16.76 -0.80
N SER A 112 -1.27 -17.54 0.02
CA SER A 112 -1.63 -18.93 -0.29
C SER A 112 -2.61 -19.02 -1.46
N ARG A 113 -3.53 -18.06 -1.60
CA ARG A 113 -4.42 -17.95 -2.77
C ARG A 113 -3.63 -17.65 -4.04
N LEU A 114 -2.68 -16.73 -4.00
CA LEU A 114 -1.80 -16.44 -5.14
C LEU A 114 -0.99 -17.69 -5.55
N HIS A 115 -0.42 -18.38 -4.57
CA HIS A 115 0.30 -19.62 -4.83
C HIS A 115 -0.60 -20.69 -5.47
N ALA A 116 -1.80 -20.90 -4.93
CA ALA A 116 -2.78 -21.85 -5.47
C ALA A 116 -3.25 -21.46 -6.89
N ALA A 117 -3.39 -20.16 -7.16
CA ALA A 117 -3.70 -19.61 -8.48
C ALA A 117 -2.51 -19.68 -9.46
N ARG A 118 -1.34 -20.15 -9.01
CA ARG A 118 -0.10 -20.23 -9.80
C ARG A 118 0.27 -18.88 -10.42
N THR A 119 0.13 -17.81 -9.63
CA THR A 119 0.61 -16.48 -10.01
C THR A 119 2.05 -16.57 -10.49
N LYS A 120 2.31 -16.02 -11.68
CA LYS A 120 3.59 -16.19 -12.36
C LYS A 120 4.68 -15.31 -11.75
N ASP A 121 4.30 -14.10 -11.36
CA ASP A 121 5.23 -13.12 -10.84
C ASP A 121 5.26 -13.08 -9.31
N SER A 122 6.38 -12.63 -8.79
CA SER A 122 6.64 -12.54 -7.37
C SER A 122 5.74 -11.49 -6.70
N THR A 123 5.11 -11.88 -5.59
CA THR A 123 4.37 -10.96 -4.74
C THR A 123 5.06 -10.84 -3.40
N THR A 124 5.51 -9.64 -3.08
CA THR A 124 6.00 -9.27 -1.76
C THR A 124 5.05 -8.26 -1.14
N LEU A 125 4.69 -8.47 0.13
CA LEU A 125 3.80 -7.60 0.88
C LEU A 125 4.45 -7.16 2.18
N LEU A 126 4.34 -5.87 2.48
CA LEU A 126 4.60 -5.32 3.80
C LEU A 126 3.29 -4.74 4.32
N VAL A 127 2.89 -5.16 5.51
CA VAL A 127 1.68 -4.67 6.16
C VAL A 127 2.04 -4.07 7.49
N TRP A 128 1.77 -2.78 7.64
CA TRP A 128 2.10 -2.00 8.81
C TRP A 128 0.83 -1.42 9.44
N PRO A 129 0.35 -2.04 10.53
CA PRO A 129 -0.76 -1.52 11.35
C PRO A 129 -0.37 -0.23 12.07
N VAL A 130 -1.24 0.77 12.03
CA VAL A 130 -1.06 2.03 12.74
C VAL A 130 -2.38 2.47 13.36
N ASN A 131 -2.38 2.69 14.68
CA ASN A 131 -3.44 3.43 15.34
C ASN A 131 -3.05 4.90 15.46
N ASN A 132 -3.83 5.81 14.89
CA ASN A 132 -3.62 7.25 15.03
C ASN A 132 -4.68 7.84 15.97
N PRO A 133 -4.29 8.37 17.16
CA PRO A 133 -5.23 8.94 18.10
C PRO A 133 -5.67 10.38 17.77
N HIS A 134 -5.15 10.96 16.69
CA HIS A 134 -5.39 12.36 16.36
C HIS A 134 -6.36 12.52 15.18
N PRO A 135 -7.30 13.48 15.26
CA PRO A 135 -8.20 13.78 14.16
C PRO A 135 -7.44 14.24 12.92
N GLY A 136 -7.91 13.80 11.75
CA GLY A 136 -7.44 14.29 10.47
C GLY A 136 -8.08 15.64 10.12
N VAL A 137 -7.50 16.34 9.14
CA VAL A 137 -8.15 17.52 8.55
C VAL A 137 -9.41 17.07 7.81
N MET A 138 -10.54 17.65 8.18
CA MET A 138 -11.82 17.48 7.51
C MET A 138 -11.98 18.51 6.38
N PRO A 139 -12.73 18.20 5.31
CA PRO A 139 -13.16 19.22 4.36
C PRO A 139 -13.88 20.34 5.11
N GLY A 140 -13.59 21.60 4.76
CA GLY A 140 -14.35 22.74 5.32
C GLY A 140 -15.81 22.68 4.89
N GLU A 141 -16.68 23.26 5.72
CA GLU A 141 -18.07 23.59 5.36
C GLU A 141 -18.13 24.75 4.37
#